data_AF-A0A0P7YKB5-F1
#
_entry.id   AF-A0A0P7YKB5-F1
#
_cell.length_a   1.000
_cell.length_b   1.000
_cell.length_c   1.000
_cell.angle_alpha   90.00
_cell.angle_beta   90.00
_cell.angle_gamma   90.00
#
_symmetry.space_group_name_H-M   'P 1'
#
loop_
_entity.id
_entity.type
_entity.pdbx_description
1 polymer ?
#
loop_
_entity_poly.entity_id
_entity_poly.type
_entity_poly.pdbx_seq_one_letter_code
_entity_poly.pdbx_strand_id
1 'polypeptide(L)' 'MADYTPRMKAKYEAEIVKAMTEKFGYTNRLEVPRLDKITLN' A
#
# COMPACT_ATOMS: atom_id res chain seq x y z
N MET A 1 15.25 -19.43 1.81
CA MET A 1 15.11 -18.06 2.35
C MET A 1 13.61 -17.87 2.56
N ALA A 2 13.12 -17.78 3.79
CA ALA A 2 11.67 -17.70 4.02
C ALA A 2 11.11 -16.45 3.33
N ASP A 3 10.17 -16.61 2.41
CA ASP A 3 9.39 -15.55 1.78
C ASP A 3 8.57 -14.78 2.83
N TYR A 4 9.24 -13.94 3.62
CA TYR A 4 8.59 -13.13 4.63
C TYR A 4 8.04 -11.87 3.96
N THR A 5 6.78 -11.94 3.54
CA THR A 5 6.03 -10.74 3.16
C THR A 5 5.44 -10.12 4.42
N PRO A 6 5.79 -8.87 4.79
CA PRO A 6 5.23 -8.21 5.95
C PRO A 6 3.70 -8.14 5.86
N ARG A 7 2.99 -8.51 6.94
CA ARG A 7 1.52 -8.53 6.98
C ARG A 7 0.89 -7.20 6.54
N MET A 8 1.52 -6.09 6.92
CA MET A 8 1.04 -4.75 6.54
C MET A 8 1.21 -4.46 5.04
N LYS A 9 2.24 -5.01 4.39
CA LYS A 9 2.44 -4.88 2.95
C LYS A 9 1.36 -5.65 2.19
N ALA A 10 1.06 -6.89 2.62
CA ALA A 10 -0.01 -7.69 2.03
C ALA A 10 -1.38 -7.01 2.18
N LYS A 11 -1.69 -6.44 3.35
CA LYS A 11 -2.91 -5.65 3.57
C LYS A 11 -2.98 -4.40 2.71
N TYR A 12 -1.86 -3.70 2.56
CA TYR A 12 -1.80 -2.51 1.70
C TYR A 12 -2.20 -2.84 0.26
N GLU A 13 -1.63 -3.90 -0.30
CA GLU A 13 -1.89 -4.30 -1.69
C GLU A 13 -3.31 -4.86 -1.91
N ALA A 14 -3.84 -5.61 -0.95
CA ALA A 14 -5.15 -6.28 -1.09
C ALA A 14 -6.33 -5.35 -0.77
N GLU A 15 -6.23 -4.56 0.29
CA GLU A 15 -7.37 -3.79 0.82
C GLU A 15 -7.23 -2.29 0.54
N ILE A 16 -6.06 -1.71 0.86
CA ILE A 16 -5.88 -0.25 0.85
C ILE A 16 -5.84 0.31 -0.56
N VAL A 17 -5.13 -0.35 -1.49
CA VAL A 17 -5.06 0.08 -2.89
C VAL A 17 -6.46 0.13 -3.50
N LYS A 18 -7.25 -0.95 -3.34
CA LYS A 18 -8.60 -1.00 -3.88
C LYS A 18 -9.51 0.07 -3.27
N ALA A 19 -9.50 0.21 -1.95
CA ALA A 19 -10.29 1.22 -1.25
C ALA A 19 -9.91 2.66 -1.64
N MET A 20 -8.61 2.94 -1.84
CA MET A 20 -8.14 4.26 -2.28
C MET A 20 -8.48 4.55 -3.74
N THR A 21 -8.34 3.57 -4.62
CA THR A 21 -8.74 3.69 -6.03
C THR A 21 -10.23 4.00 -6.14
N GLU A 22 -11.09 3.29 -5.39
CA GLU A 22 -12.54 3.52 -5.41
C GLU A 22 -12.93 4.87 -4.78
N LYS A 23 -12.29 5.26 -3.68
CA LYS A 23 -12.63 6.49 -2.95
C LYS A 23 -12.19 7.77 -3.68
N PHE A 24 -11.08 7.71 -4.41
CA PHE A 24 -10.47 8.90 -5.03
C PHE A 24 -10.43 8.84 -6.56
N GLY A 25 -10.87 7.74 -7.17
CA GLY A 25 -10.97 7.61 -8.63
C GLY A 25 -9.62 7.53 -9.35
N TYR A 26 -8.57 7.05 -8.67
CA TYR A 26 -7.25 6.90 -9.32
C TYR A 26 -7.34 5.99 -10.54
N THR A 27 -6.80 6.44 -11.66
CA THR A 27 -6.80 5.62 -12.89
C THR A 27 -5.61 4.68 -12.95
N ASN A 28 -4.56 4.98 -12.18
CA ASN A 28 -3.32 4.22 -12.15
C ASN A 28 -2.96 3.77 -10.73
N ARG A 29 -2.56 2.50 -10.58
CA ARG A 29 -2.14 1.92 -9.30
C ARG A 29 -0.92 2.60 -8.68
N LEU A 30 -0.10 3.26 -9.50
CA LEU A 30 1.06 4.02 -9.04
C LEU A 30 0.71 5.38 -8.42
N GLU A 31 -0.50 5.89 -8.66
CA GLU A 31 -0.99 7.14 -8.05
C GLU A 31 -1.44 6.93 -6.59
N VAL A 32 -1.66 5.68 -6.18
CA VAL A 32 -2.04 5.37 -4.80
C VAL A 32 -0.87 5.71 -3.86
N PRO A 33 -1.10 6.58 -2.85
CA PRO A 33 -0.08 7.01 -1.89
C PRO A 33 0.56 5.83 -1.15
N ARG A 34 1.89 5.84 -1.10
CA ARG A 34 2.72 4.83 -0.43
C ARG A 34 3.54 5.45 0.69
N LEU A 35 3.92 4.61 1.66
CA LEU A 35 4.76 5.00 2.77
C LEU A 35 6.23 4.91 2.36
N ASP A 36 6.92 6.06 2.31
CA ASP A 36 8.32 6.14 1.85
C ASP A 36 9.34 5.87 2.98
N LYS A 37 9.18 6.51 4.14
CA LYS A 37 9.97 6.21 5.33
C LYS A 37 9.23 6.51 6.63
N ILE A 38 9.63 5.83 7.70
CA ILE A 38 9.29 6.17 9.09
C ILE A 38 10.59 6.57 9.80
N THR A 39 10.70 7.82 10.24
CA THR A 39 11.83 8.30 11.05
C THR A 39 11.45 8.31 12.52
N LEU A 40 12.28 7.69 13.37
CA LEU A 40 12.17 7.77 14.83
C LEU A 40 13.32 8.66 15.34
N ASN A 41 13.00 9.67 16.15
CA ASN A 41 13.95 10.63 16.73
C ASN A 41 14.20 10.35 18.20
#